data_AF-A0A149ULB5-F1
#
_entry.id   AF-A0A149ULB5-F1
#
_cell.length_a   1.000
_cell.length_b   1.000
_cell.length_c   1.000
_cell.angle_alpha   90.00
_cell.angle_beta   90.00
_cell.angle_gamma   90.00
#
_symmetry.space_group_name_H-M   'P 1'
#
loop_
_entity.id
_entity.type
_entity.pdbx_description
1 polymer ?
#
loop_
_entity_poly.entity_id
_entity_poly.type
_entity_poly.pdbx_seq_one_letter_code
_entity_poly.pdbx_strand_id
1 'polypeptide(L)'
;MSVAGMGWSNSAGASEAAAFVRQVVHENGATALTCLAVPGFRHGDELPEEVASLLGVPLFWVSNNALRAVQNICPTVSERALQETGFASVAEGCALAGVGPGPGP
;
A
#
# COMPACT_ATOMS: atom_id res chain seq x y z
N MET A 1 -9.52 11.20 -5.73
CA MET A 1 -9.22 10.36 -4.55
C MET A 1 -8.24 9.30 -5.02
N SER A 2 -7.09 9.13 -4.36
CA SER A 2 -6.12 8.08 -4.70
C SER A 2 -5.61 7.41 -3.42
N VAL A 3 -5.31 6.12 -3.51
CA VAL A 3 -4.74 5.33 -2.41
C VAL A 3 -3.41 4.78 -2.88
N ALA A 4 -2.36 5.01 -2.10
CA ALA A 4 -1.07 4.39 -2.34
C ALA A 4 -0.97 3.14 -1.47
N GLY A 5 -0.74 1.99 -2.08
CA GLY A 5 -0.44 0.76 -1.36
C GLY A 5 1.07 0.58 -1.22
N MET A 6 1.53 0.19 -0.03
CA MET A 6 2.97 0.06 0.25
C MET A 6 3.31 -1.31 0.85
N GLY A 7 4.34 -1.93 0.28
CA GLY A 7 5.11 -3.00 0.90
C GLY A 7 6.57 -2.55 1.02
N TRP A 8 7.28 -2.99 2.06
CA TRP A 8 8.65 -2.54 2.36
C TRP A 8 9.57 -3.71 2.76
N SER A 9 10.87 -3.51 2.70
CA SER A 9 11.86 -4.39 3.34
C SER A 9 12.23 -3.84 4.73
N ASN A 10 12.95 -4.62 5.53
CA ASN A 10 13.47 -4.17 6.83
C ASN A 10 14.58 -3.12 6.72
N SER A 11 15.05 -2.83 5.50
CA SER A 11 16.09 -1.82 5.22
C SER A 11 15.52 -0.52 4.66
N ALA A 12 14.19 -0.41 4.51
CA ALA A 12 13.57 0.77 3.93
C ALA A 12 13.61 1.95 4.91
N GLY A 13 13.96 3.14 4.42
CA GLY A 13 13.93 4.39 5.19
C GLY A 13 12.66 5.21 4.94
N ALA A 14 12.12 5.86 5.98
CA ALA A 14 10.86 6.59 5.89
C ALA A 14 10.91 7.76 4.89
N SER A 15 11.99 8.55 4.92
CA SER A 15 12.15 9.70 4.02
C SER A 15 12.21 9.29 2.54
N GLU A 16 12.92 8.21 2.23
CA GLU A 16 13.04 7.68 0.86
C GLU A 16 11.71 7.12 0.37
N ALA A 17 11.01 6.35 1.23
CA ALA A 17 9.68 5.83 0.93
C ALA A 17 8.66 6.96 0.72
N ALA A 18 8.65 7.98 1.58
CA ALA A 18 7.74 9.12 1.42
C ALA A 18 8.03 9.92 0.14
N ALA A 19 9.30 10.15 -0.18
CA ALA A 19 9.69 10.81 -1.43
C ALA A 19 9.23 10.00 -2.65
N PHE A 20 9.43 8.68 -2.63
CA PHE A 20 9.00 7.78 -3.69
C PHE A 20 7.47 7.78 -3.87
N VAL A 21 6.70 7.73 -2.78
CA VAL A 21 5.23 7.83 -2.85
C VAL A 21 4.79 9.17 -3.46
N ARG A 22 5.39 10.30 -3.05
CA ARG A 22 5.09 11.62 -3.65
C ARG A 22 5.37 11.63 -5.16
N GLN A 23 6.50 11.06 -5.56
CA GLN A 23 6.88 10.96 -6.97
C GLN A 23 5.85 10.16 -7.77
N VAL A 24 5.49 8.95 -7.31
CA VAL A 24 4.53 8.08 -8.00
C VAL A 24 3.15 8.74 -8.10
N VAL A 25 2.67 9.38 -7.03
CA VAL A 25 1.37 10.10 -7.04
C VAL A 25 1.39 11.21 -8.09
N HIS A 26 2.47 11.99 -8.16
CA HIS A 26 2.63 13.07 -9.12
C HIS A 26 2.72 12.55 -10.57
N GLU A 27 3.53 11.52 -10.82
CA GLU A 27 3.70 10.91 -12.15
C GLU A 27 2.41 10.31 -12.71
N ASN A 28 1.52 9.84 -11.85
CA ASN A 28 0.21 9.29 -12.24
C ASN A 28 -0.88 10.38 -12.35
N GLY A 29 -0.53 11.67 -12.28
CA GLY A 29 -1.47 12.79 -12.44
C GLY A 29 -2.46 12.93 -11.29
N ALA A 30 -2.25 12.24 -10.17
CA ALA A 30 -3.09 12.37 -8.99
C ALA A 30 -2.69 13.64 -8.23
N THR A 31 -3.65 14.56 -8.05
CA THR A 31 -3.42 15.84 -7.37
C THR A 31 -3.44 15.75 -5.85
N ALA A 32 -3.98 14.66 -5.30
CA ALA A 32 -4.05 14.43 -3.86
C ALA A 32 -4.05 12.93 -3.52
N LEU A 33 -3.16 12.55 -2.61
CA LEU A 33 -3.15 11.23 -1.96
C LEU A 33 -4.15 11.24 -0.80
N THR A 34 -5.05 10.27 -0.77
CA THR A 34 -6.10 10.20 0.25
C THR A 34 -5.67 9.40 1.48
N CYS A 35 -4.98 8.29 1.28
CA CYS A 35 -4.40 7.51 2.37
C CYS A 35 -3.24 6.64 1.88
N LEU A 36 -2.41 6.20 2.83
CA LEU A 36 -1.44 5.14 2.64
C LEU A 36 -2.05 3.83 3.17
N ALA A 37 -2.15 2.80 2.32
CA ALA A 37 -2.65 1.49 2.70
C ALA A 37 -1.50 0.48 2.82
N VAL A 38 -1.47 -0.27 3.91
CA VAL A 38 -0.38 -1.18 4.27
C VAL A 38 -0.88 -2.53 4.78
N PRO A 39 -0.11 -3.63 4.66
CA PRO A 39 -0.52 -4.95 5.13
C PRO A 39 -0.67 -5.00 6.65
N GLY A 40 -1.85 -5.41 7.13
CA GLY A 40 -2.14 -5.58 8.55
C GLY A 40 -1.29 -6.65 9.25
N PHE A 41 -0.72 -7.61 8.51
CA PHE A 41 0.21 -8.59 9.08
C PHE A 41 1.56 -7.99 9.51
N ARG A 42 1.83 -6.72 9.17
CA ARG A 42 3.00 -5.96 9.63
C ARG A 42 2.67 -4.90 10.68
N HIS A 43 1.51 -5.00 11.32
CA HIS A 43 1.12 -4.08 12.36
C HIS A 43 2.16 -4.08 13.50
N GLY A 44 2.62 -2.89 13.89
CA GLY A 44 3.70 -2.71 14.88
C GLY A 44 5.03 -2.23 14.28
N ASP A 45 5.18 -2.27 12.95
CA ASP A 45 6.30 -1.59 12.29
C ASP A 45 6.09 -0.06 12.33
N GLU A 46 7.14 0.69 12.68
CA GLU A 46 7.09 2.16 12.78
C GLU A 46 7.14 2.85 11.40
N LEU A 47 7.77 2.21 10.40
CA LEU A 47 8.00 2.79 9.07
C LEU A 47 6.70 3.31 8.41
N PRO A 48 5.59 2.56 8.35
CA PRO A 48 4.34 3.06 7.76
C PRO A 48 3.79 4.30 8.43
N GLU A 49 3.91 4.40 9.75
CA GLU A 49 3.42 5.55 10.52
C GLU A 49 4.27 6.78 10.23
N GLU A 50 5.59 6.63 10.21
CA GLU A 50 6.51 7.71 9.83
C GLU A 50 6.28 8.20 8.40
N VAL A 51 6.11 7.28 7.44
CA VAL A 51 5.84 7.62 6.04
C VAL A 51 4.50 8.35 5.91
N ALA A 52 3.44 7.85 6.56
CA ALA A 52 2.13 8.51 6.56
C ALA A 52 2.19 9.93 7.15
N SER A 53 2.93 10.09 8.25
CA SER A 53 3.20 11.39 8.90
C SER A 53 3.93 12.35 7.96
N LEU A 54 5.02 11.90 7.32
CA LEU A 54 5.78 12.70 6.35
C LEU A 54 4.96 13.08 5.11
N LEU A 55 4.01 12.24 4.72
CA LEU A 55 3.08 12.50 3.61
C LEU A 55 1.91 13.40 4.02
N GLY A 56 1.59 13.49 5.31
CA GLY A 56 0.43 14.21 5.84
C GLY A 56 -0.90 13.53 5.51
N VAL A 57 -0.92 12.20 5.41
CA VAL A 57 -2.11 11.41 5.05
C VAL A 57 -2.40 10.34 6.11
N PRO A 58 -3.66 9.91 6.27
CA PRO A 58 -3.98 8.80 7.16
C PRO A 58 -3.36 7.48 6.68
N LEU A 59 -3.04 6.62 7.65
CA LEU A 59 -2.59 5.25 7.44
C LEU A 59 -3.77 4.27 7.59
N PHE A 60 -3.89 3.32 6.66
CA PHE A 60 -4.91 2.28 6.69
C PHE A 60 -4.28 0.89 6.69
N TRP A 61 -4.50 0.12 7.76
CA TRP A 61 -4.05 -1.25 7.88
C TRP A 61 -5.06 -2.21 7.23
N VAL A 62 -4.66 -2.82 6.11
CA VAL A 62 -5.49 -3.74 5.34
C VAL A 62 -5.47 -5.12 5.98
N SER A 63 -6.64 -5.63 6.36
CA SER A 63 -6.76 -6.99 6.89
C SER A 63 -6.33 -8.05 5.87
N ASN A 64 -5.84 -9.20 6.35
CA ASN A 64 -5.46 -10.31 5.49
C ASN A 64 -6.61 -10.81 4.60
N ASN A 65 -7.85 -10.73 5.08
CA ASN A 65 -9.03 -11.12 4.32
C ASN A 65 -9.31 -10.16 3.16
N ALA A 66 -9.23 -8.85 3.41
CA ALA A 66 -9.38 -7.84 2.37
C ALA A 66 -8.25 -7.91 1.33
N LEU A 67 -7.01 -8.12 1.79
CA LEU A 67 -5.86 -8.27 0.91
C LEU A 67 -5.97 -9.51 0.02
N ARG A 68 -6.51 -10.62 0.55
CA ARG A 68 -6.75 -11.86 -0.18
C ARG A 68 -7.84 -11.71 -1.24
N ALA A 69 -8.91 -10.99 -0.91
CA ALA A 69 -10.07 -10.82 -1.78
C ALA A 69 -9.75 -10.11 -3.10
N VAL A 70 -8.67 -9.32 -3.15
CA VAL A 70 -8.26 -8.55 -4.33
C VAL A 70 -7.08 -9.16 -5.10
N GLN A 71 -6.48 -10.26 -4.63
CA GLN A 71 -5.27 -10.83 -5.27
C GLN A 71 -5.51 -11.23 -6.74
N ASN A 72 -6.73 -11.64 -7.09
CA ASN A 72 -7.08 -12.05 -8.45
C ASN A 72 -7.18 -10.89 -9.46
N ILE A 73 -7.29 -9.65 -8.98
CA ILE A 73 -7.36 -8.44 -9.80
C ILE A 73 -6.09 -7.59 -9.69
N CYS A 74 -5.09 -8.04 -8.92
CA CYS A 74 -3.77 -7.40 -8.87
C CYS A 74 -3.06 -7.56 -10.23
N PRO A 75 -2.57 -6.48 -10.84
CA PRO A 75 -1.87 -6.55 -12.13
C PRO A 75 -0.57 -7.33 -12.12
N THR A 76 0.15 -7.36 -10.99
CA THR A 76 1.45 -8.04 -10.87
C THR A 76 1.44 -9.19 -9.89
N VAL A 77 2.41 -10.09 -10.10
CA VAL A 77 2.69 -11.24 -9.22
C VAL A 77 4.16 -11.21 -8.87
N SER A 78 4.46 -11.24 -7.57
CA SER A 78 5.79 -11.32 -6.99
C SER A 78 5.98 -12.67 -6.32
N GLU A 79 6.82 -13.52 -6.91
CA GLU A 79 7.17 -14.82 -6.34
C GLU A 79 7.80 -14.68 -4.95
N ARG A 80 8.64 -13.66 -4.77
CA ARG A 80 9.27 -13.35 -3.49
C ARG A 80 8.22 -12.98 -2.42
N ALA A 81 7.30 -12.06 -2.73
CA ALA A 81 6.26 -11.69 -1.79
C ALA A 81 5.34 -12.88 -1.47
N LEU A 82 5.08 -13.74 -2.45
CA LEU A 82 4.28 -14.95 -2.25
C LEU A 82 4.96 -15.92 -1.26
N GLN A 83 6.27 -16.12 -1.40
CA GLN A 83 7.05 -16.97 -0.50
C GLN A 83 7.17 -16.38 0.91
N GLU A 84 7.40 -15.07 1.03
CA GLU A 84 7.64 -14.41 2.32
C GLU A 84 6.34 -14.10 3.09
N THR A 85 5.23 -13.86 2.40
CA THR A 85 3.99 -13.33 3.02
C THR A 85 2.72 -14.13 2.72
N GLY A 86 2.76 -15.03 1.72
CA GLY A 86 1.59 -15.72 1.21
C GLY A 86 0.69 -14.89 0.28
N PHE A 87 1.11 -13.68 -0.10
CA PHE A 87 0.41 -12.82 -1.05
C PHE A 87 1.26 -12.55 -2.29
N ALA A 88 0.66 -12.72 -3.47
CA ALA A 88 1.32 -12.50 -4.75
C ALA A 88 1.61 -11.01 -5.00
N SER A 89 0.78 -10.10 -4.50
CA SER A 89 1.03 -8.66 -4.60
C SER A 89 0.53 -7.94 -3.36
N VAL A 90 1.47 -7.46 -2.54
CA VAL A 90 1.18 -6.76 -1.29
C VAL A 90 0.85 -5.30 -1.56
N ALA A 91 1.69 -4.57 -2.29
CA ALA A 91 1.50 -3.15 -2.54
C ALA A 91 0.21 -2.88 -3.33
N GLU A 92 0.00 -3.55 -4.48
CA GLU A 92 -1.21 -3.34 -5.29
C GLU A 92 -2.44 -3.83 -4.55
N GLY A 93 -2.35 -4.98 -3.87
CA GLY A 93 -3.44 -5.50 -3.07
C GLY A 93 -3.85 -4.54 -1.96
N CYS A 94 -2.89 -3.88 -1.30
CA CYS A 94 -3.20 -2.85 -0.31
C CYS A 94 -3.83 -1.62 -0.94
N ALA A 95 -3.35 -1.16 -2.10
CA ALA A 95 -3.95 -0.05 -2.81
C ALA A 95 -5.41 -0.33 -3.18
N LEU A 96 -5.69 -1.49 -3.78
CA LEU A 96 -7.02 -1.92 -4.21
C LEU A 96 -7.97 -2.12 -3.03
N ALA A 97 -7.53 -2.81 -1.98
CA ALA A 97 -8.34 -3.03 -0.79
C ALA A 97 -8.57 -1.73 0.00
N GLY A 98 -7.63 -0.77 -0.05
CA GLY A 98 -7.71 0.52 0.61
C GLY A 98 -8.68 1.51 -0.04
N VAL A 99 -9.01 1.33 -1.33
CA VAL A 99 -10.09 2.09 -1.99
C VAL A 99 -11.48 1.66 -1.48
N GLY A 100 -11.60 0.44 -0.94
CA GLY A 100 -12.88 -0.20 -0.63
C GLY A 100 -13.54 -0.79 -1.90
N PRO A 101 -14.75 -1.39 -1.80
CA PRO A 101 -15.48 -1.81 -2.98
C PRO A 101 -15.66 -0.60 -3.89
N GLY A 102 -15.15 -0.67 -5.12
CA GLY A 102 -15.30 0.41 -6.10
C GLY A 102 -16.77 0.80 -6.26
N PRO A 103 -17.08 1.99 -6.81
CA PRO A 103 -18.45 2.30 -7.16
C PRO A 103 -18.96 1.15 -8.04
N GLY A 104 -19.97 0.43 -7.55
CA GLY A 104 -20.66 -0.56 -8.35
C GLY A 104 -21.21 0.10 -9.63
N PRO A 105 -21.55 -0.70 -10.65
CA PRO A 105 -22.05 -0.17 -11.93
C PRO A 105 -23.20 0.84 -11.76
#